data_AF-M0MS99-F1
#
_entry.id   AF-M0MS99-F1
#
_cell.length_a   1.000
_cell.length_b   1.000
_cell.length_c   1.000
_cell.angle_alpha   90.00
_cell.angle_beta   90.00
_cell.angle_gamma   90.00
#
_symmetry.space_group_name_H-M   'P 1'
#
loop_
_entity.id
_entity.type
_entity.pdbx_description
1 polymer ?
#
loop_
_entity_poly.entity_id
_entity_poly.type
_entity_poly.pdbx_seq_one_letter_code
_entity_poly.pdbx_strand_id
1 'polypeptide(L)'
;MYEVLDDVTAQVLLAIESGDSIHRVAQHLQRPYETVRQAVNRLEAAGYVDYHDGLSVVDSRVRNAACELVAASAGVSPPSIEEAYVIPQFGEWPFGFTRIDAVYVWTRGGYQVGRAPEDYPLFLSVREQDVDDWVEFFESFGLPVAFERQPRDRLTEPLQIVLDPHRSLDIDHVEGYPVIPRDDTIEYMREHYAQFQSALAMLDRMYEDLDLGVAYQETERVQS
;
A
#
# COMPACT_ATOMS: atom_id res chain seq x y z
N MET A 1 31.59 16.39 1.54
CA MET A 1 31.41 14.96 1.24
C MET A 1 29.92 14.78 1.03
N TYR A 2 29.47 14.20 -0.08
CA TYR A 2 28.03 14.02 -0.33
C TYR A 2 27.50 12.96 0.63
N GLU A 3 26.34 13.20 1.23
CA GLU A 3 25.67 12.21 2.08
C GLU A 3 25.02 11.15 1.19
N VAL A 4 25.40 9.90 1.41
CA VAL A 4 24.83 8.75 0.69
C VAL A 4 23.58 8.32 1.43
N LEU A 5 22.44 8.35 0.74
CA LEU A 5 21.19 7.83 1.28
C LEU A 5 21.25 6.30 1.28
N ASP A 6 21.04 5.69 2.44
CA ASP A 6 20.69 4.27 2.52
C ASP A 6 19.22 4.07 2.12
N ASP A 7 18.86 2.83 1.81
CA ASP A 7 17.51 2.45 1.38
C ASP A 7 16.42 2.90 2.36
N VAL A 8 16.63 2.73 3.67
CA VAL A 8 15.67 3.15 4.70
C VAL A 8 15.48 4.67 4.67
N THR A 9 16.56 5.41 4.53
CA THR A 9 16.54 6.87 4.48
C THR A 9 15.86 7.37 3.20
N ALA A 10 16.06 6.67 2.07
CA ALA A 10 15.35 6.95 0.82
C ALA A 10 13.84 6.68 0.94
N GLN A 11 13.44 5.54 1.51
CA GLN A 11 12.02 5.22 1.76
C GLN A 11 11.36 6.25 2.71
N VAL A 12 12.06 6.66 3.77
CA VAL A 12 11.58 7.74 4.67
C VAL A 12 11.40 9.04 3.92
N LEU A 13 12.33 9.41 3.04
CA LEU A 13 12.21 10.61 2.23
C LEU A 13 10.99 10.56 1.29
N LEU A 14 10.73 9.41 0.67
CA LEU A 14 9.60 9.22 -0.24
C LEU A 14 8.25 9.23 0.48
N ALA A 15 8.20 8.71 1.72
CA ALA A 15 6.97 8.68 2.51
C ALA A 15 6.60 10.02 3.17
N ILE A 16 7.43 11.05 3.10
CA ILE A 16 7.11 12.36 3.66
C ILE A 16 6.11 13.08 2.74
N GLU A 17 4.93 13.38 3.28
CA GLU A 17 4.04 14.41 2.76
C GLU A 17 4.25 15.74 3.49
N SER A 18 4.02 16.85 2.80
CA SER A 18 4.20 18.18 3.40
C SER A 18 3.26 18.38 4.58
N GLY A 19 3.82 18.66 5.75
CA GLY A 19 3.08 18.85 7.01
C GLY A 19 3.01 17.60 7.88
N ASP A 20 3.62 16.48 7.47
CA ASP A 20 3.58 15.25 8.24
C ASP A 20 4.34 15.32 9.56
N SER A 21 3.91 14.48 10.51
CA SER A 21 4.71 14.18 11.69
C SER A 21 5.56 12.93 11.46
N ILE A 22 6.70 12.82 12.14
CA ILE A 22 7.54 11.60 12.15
C ILE A 22 6.70 10.36 12.53
N HIS A 23 5.71 10.52 13.41
CA HIS A 23 4.82 9.44 13.79
C HIS A 23 3.95 8.96 12.64
N ARG A 24 3.36 9.89 11.86
CA ARG A 24 2.56 9.56 10.68
C ARG A 24 3.39 8.83 9.61
N VAL A 25 4.61 9.31 9.34
CA VAL A 25 5.54 8.65 8.41
C VAL A 25 5.91 7.23 8.90
N ALA A 26 6.14 7.07 10.21
CA ALA A 26 6.44 5.76 10.78
C ALA A 26 5.27 4.76 10.69
N GLN A 27 4.04 5.23 10.91
CA GLN A 27 2.84 4.41 10.72
C GLN A 27 2.69 3.99 9.26
N HIS A 28 2.83 4.94 8.33
CA HIS A 28 2.70 4.71 6.90
C HIS A 28 3.72 3.70 6.35
N LEU A 29 4.98 3.80 6.80
CA LEU A 29 6.03 2.84 6.44
C LEU A 29 5.98 1.53 7.25
N GLN A 30 5.07 1.42 8.24
CA GLN A 30 5.05 0.34 9.21
C GLN A 30 6.41 0.10 9.91
N ARG A 31 7.17 1.17 10.14
CA ARG A 31 8.53 1.10 10.74
C ARG A 31 8.53 1.64 12.17
N PRO A 32 9.47 1.18 13.02
CA PRO A 32 9.63 1.73 14.37
C PRO A 32 9.89 3.24 14.33
N TYR A 33 9.21 4.00 15.19
CA TYR A 33 9.32 5.46 15.28
C TYR A 33 10.78 5.95 15.36
N GLU A 34 11.61 5.31 16.20
CA GLU A 34 13.01 5.72 16.37
C GLU A 34 13.85 5.50 15.11
N THR A 35 13.54 4.49 14.29
CA THR A 35 14.20 4.28 12.99
C THR A 35 13.89 5.44 12.05
N VAL A 36 12.61 5.82 11.95
CA VAL A 36 12.17 6.93 11.09
C VAL A 36 12.70 8.27 11.61
N ARG A 37 12.66 8.50 12.92
CA ARG A 37 13.22 9.70 13.56
C ARG A 37 14.71 9.86 13.26
N GLN A 38 15.49 8.78 13.36
CA GLN A 38 16.93 8.83 13.05
C GLN A 38 17.18 9.15 11.58
N ALA A 39 16.40 8.56 10.66
CA ALA A 39 16.49 8.88 9.24
C ALA A 39 16.12 10.35 8.96
N VAL A 40 15.03 10.85 9.54
CA VAL A 40 14.62 12.27 9.45
C VAL A 40 15.71 13.21 9.96
N ASN A 41 16.32 12.93 11.12
CA ASN A 41 17.38 13.77 11.66
C ASN A 41 18.61 13.82 10.72
N ARG A 42 18.94 12.72 10.03
CA ARG A 42 20.01 12.70 9.02
C ARG A 42 19.63 13.53 7.80
N LEU A 43 18.41 13.35 7.29
CA LEU A 43 17.88 14.10 6.16
C LEU A 43 17.83 15.62 6.42
N GLU A 44 17.44 16.01 7.64
CA GLU A 44 17.43 17.42 8.07
C GLU A 44 18.85 17.97 8.17
N ALA A 45 19.77 17.25 8.80
CA ALA A 45 21.18 17.66 8.89
C ALA A 45 21.86 17.79 7.51
N ALA A 46 21.44 16.98 6.53
CA ALA A 46 21.88 17.04 5.15
C ALA A 46 21.20 18.14 4.32
N GLY A 47 20.14 18.76 4.84
CA GLY A 47 19.36 19.80 4.15
C GLY A 47 18.37 19.28 3.11
N TYR A 48 18.00 18.00 3.17
CA TYR A 48 17.01 17.38 2.27
C TYR A 48 15.56 17.53 2.76
N VAL A 49 15.38 17.66 4.08
CA VAL A 49 14.08 17.80 4.75
C VAL A 49 14.14 18.98 5.70
N ASP A 50 13.05 19.74 5.78
CA ASP A 50 12.82 20.73 6.82
C ASP A 50 11.83 20.20 7.85
N TYR A 51 12.10 20.48 9.12
CA TYR A 51 11.22 20.13 10.23
C TYR A 51 10.95 21.36 11.12
N HIS A 52 9.97 22.16 10.71
CA HIS A 52 9.53 23.36 11.45
C HIS A 52 8.10 23.20 11.98
N ASP A 53 7.11 23.21 11.09
CA ASP A 53 5.68 23.03 11.41
C ASP A 53 5.12 21.70 10.87
N GLY A 54 6.02 20.72 10.69
CA GLY A 54 5.78 19.47 9.98
C GLY A 54 6.95 19.16 9.06
N LEU A 55 7.02 17.92 8.58
CA LEU A 55 8.04 17.47 7.65
C LEU A 55 7.72 17.98 6.25
N SER A 56 8.75 18.45 5.55
CA SER A 56 8.64 18.77 4.13
C SER A 56 9.95 18.47 3.42
N VAL A 57 9.89 17.84 2.26
CA VAL A 57 11.07 17.64 1.39
C VAL A 57 11.40 18.96 0.70
N VAL A 58 12.66 19.38 0.75
CA VAL A 58 13.10 20.71 0.29
C VAL A 58 13.06 20.83 -1.25
N ASP A 59 13.28 19.73 -1.97
CA ASP A 59 13.39 19.73 -3.43
C ASP A 59 12.84 18.42 -4.03
N SER A 60 11.93 18.54 -5.00
CA SER A 60 11.35 17.38 -5.71
C SER A 60 12.40 16.56 -6.45
N ARG A 61 13.53 17.15 -6.86
CA ARG A 61 14.65 16.40 -7.47
C ARG A 61 15.27 15.39 -6.51
N VAL A 62 15.27 15.69 -5.21
CA VAL A 62 15.76 14.76 -4.19
C VAL A 62 14.78 13.60 -4.03
N ARG A 63 13.47 13.87 -4.08
CA ARG A 63 12.43 12.84 -4.09
C ARG A 63 12.59 11.91 -5.30
N ASN A 64 12.77 12.47 -6.50
CA ASN A 64 12.93 11.66 -7.72
C ASN A 64 14.20 10.82 -7.68
N ALA A 65 15.33 11.38 -7.23
CA ALA A 65 16.58 10.63 -7.10
C ALA A 65 16.48 9.51 -6.04
N ALA A 66 15.74 9.74 -4.94
CA ALA A 66 15.47 8.69 -3.95
C ALA A 66 14.58 7.58 -4.54
N CYS A 67 13.57 7.94 -5.34
CA CYS A 67 12.71 6.97 -6.01
C CYS A 67 13.50 6.09 -6.99
N GLU A 68 14.35 6.71 -7.82
CA GLU A 68 15.24 6.00 -8.74
C GLU A 68 16.20 5.05 -7.99
N LEU A 69 16.73 5.47 -6.83
CA LEU A 69 17.60 4.64 -6.01
C LEU A 69 16.87 3.40 -5.46
N VAL A 70 15.65 3.57 -4.94
CA VAL A 70 14.85 2.46 -4.40
C VAL A 70 14.44 1.51 -5.53
N ALA A 71 13.99 2.05 -6.67
CA ALA A 71 13.65 1.28 -7.86
C ALA A 71 14.86 0.46 -8.38
N ALA A 72 16.04 1.09 -8.50
CA ALA A 72 17.26 0.38 -8.88
C ALA A 72 17.66 -0.71 -7.87
N SER A 73 17.41 -0.48 -6.58
CA SER A 73 17.68 -1.46 -5.52
C SER A 73 16.74 -2.67 -5.59
N ALA A 74 15.49 -2.46 -6.03
CA ALA A 74 14.50 -3.52 -6.21
C ALA A 74 14.94 -4.57 -7.23
N GLY A 75 15.75 -4.20 -8.23
CA GLY A 75 16.36 -5.16 -9.17
C GLY A 75 17.43 -6.06 -8.55
N VAL A 76 17.99 -5.70 -7.39
CA VAL A 76 18.98 -6.50 -6.65
C VAL A 76 18.33 -7.31 -5.54
N SER A 77 17.39 -6.68 -4.83
CA SER A 77 16.59 -7.28 -3.76
C SER A 77 15.13 -7.00 -4.05
N PRO A 78 14.38 -7.95 -4.64
CA PRO A 78 12.98 -7.76 -4.97
C PRO A 78 12.15 -7.31 -3.76
N PRO A 79 11.12 -6.45 -3.95
CA PRO A 79 10.30 -5.96 -2.86
C PRO A 79 9.61 -7.09 -2.10
N SER A 80 9.49 -6.91 -0.79
CA SER A 80 8.64 -7.75 0.05
C SER A 80 7.15 -7.41 -0.13
N ILE A 81 6.26 -8.27 0.38
CA ILE A 81 4.81 -8.01 0.38
C ILE A 81 4.49 -6.72 1.15
N GLU A 82 5.14 -6.48 2.29
CA GLU A 82 4.92 -5.27 3.09
C GLU A 82 5.35 -4.02 2.31
N GLU A 83 6.49 -4.06 1.62
CA GLU A 83 6.95 -2.96 0.77
C GLU A 83 6.03 -2.74 -0.43
N ALA A 84 5.40 -3.78 -0.98
CA ALA A 84 4.46 -3.66 -2.09
C ALA A 84 3.22 -2.81 -1.73
N TYR A 85 2.81 -2.74 -0.45
CA TYR A 85 1.76 -1.81 -0.01
C TYR A 85 2.23 -0.36 0.15
N VAL A 86 3.55 -0.14 0.22
CA VAL A 86 4.14 1.19 0.36
C VAL A 86 4.52 1.76 -1.00
N ILE A 87 5.06 0.95 -1.91
CA ILE A 87 5.58 1.38 -3.22
C ILE A 87 4.60 2.26 -4.01
N PRO A 88 3.30 1.92 -4.15
CA PRO A 88 2.35 2.77 -4.87
C PRO A 88 2.29 4.21 -4.32
N GLN A 89 2.53 4.41 -3.02
CA GLN A 89 2.50 5.72 -2.37
C GLN A 89 3.68 6.62 -2.74
N PHE A 90 4.70 6.06 -3.40
CA PHE A 90 5.79 6.85 -3.98
C PHE A 90 5.46 7.40 -5.37
N GLY A 91 4.40 6.90 -6.01
CA GLY A 91 3.88 7.44 -7.27
C GLY A 91 3.22 8.81 -7.09
N GLU A 92 3.19 9.61 -8.15
CA GLU A 92 2.60 10.97 -8.12
C GLU A 92 1.09 10.97 -8.44
N TRP A 93 0.54 9.83 -8.87
CA TRP A 93 -0.83 9.70 -9.32
C TRP A 93 -1.74 9.14 -8.21
N PRO A 94 -3.03 9.51 -8.16
CA PRO A 94 -3.97 8.92 -7.22
C PRO A 94 -4.22 7.43 -7.51
N PHE A 95 -4.37 6.64 -6.46
CA PHE A 95 -4.79 5.24 -6.53
C PHE A 95 -5.61 4.88 -5.28
N GLY A 96 -6.28 3.73 -5.30
CA GLY A 96 -6.84 3.11 -4.11
C GLY A 96 -6.67 1.60 -4.15
N PHE A 97 -6.36 0.99 -3.01
CA PHE A 97 -6.47 -0.47 -2.88
C PHE A 97 -7.91 -0.89 -3.15
N THR A 98 -8.08 -1.96 -3.94
CA THR A 98 -9.40 -2.47 -4.36
C THR A 98 -9.52 -3.98 -4.10
N ARG A 99 -10.72 -4.55 -4.29
CA ARG A 99 -10.99 -5.99 -4.15
C ARG A 99 -10.51 -6.53 -2.80
N ILE A 100 -9.79 -7.65 -2.77
CA ILE A 100 -9.27 -8.26 -1.52
C ILE A 100 -8.30 -7.34 -0.75
N ASP A 101 -7.62 -6.41 -1.43
CA ASP A 101 -6.74 -5.42 -0.80
C ASP A 101 -7.52 -4.33 -0.09
N ALA A 102 -8.65 -3.89 -0.66
CA ALA A 102 -9.56 -3.01 0.07
C ALA A 102 -10.11 -3.68 1.33
N VAL A 103 -10.49 -4.96 1.25
CA VAL A 103 -10.96 -5.72 2.43
C VAL A 103 -9.86 -5.80 3.50
N TYR A 104 -8.62 -6.07 3.11
CA TYR A 104 -7.48 -6.10 4.03
C TYR A 104 -7.30 -4.73 4.73
N VAL A 105 -7.33 -3.64 3.97
CA VAL A 105 -7.19 -2.28 4.49
C VAL A 105 -8.35 -1.91 5.43
N TRP A 106 -9.60 -2.11 5.02
CA TRP A 106 -10.79 -1.78 5.82
C TRP A 106 -10.91 -2.59 7.12
N THR A 107 -10.38 -3.82 7.12
CA THR A 107 -10.29 -4.68 8.31
C THR A 107 -8.99 -4.47 9.12
N ARG A 108 -8.17 -3.47 8.76
CA ARG A 108 -6.90 -3.13 9.42
C ARG A 108 -5.95 -4.34 9.52
N GLY A 109 -5.88 -5.10 8.44
CA GLY A 109 -5.08 -6.32 8.31
C GLY A 109 -5.67 -7.56 9.00
N GLY A 110 -6.87 -7.46 9.58
CA GLY A 110 -7.55 -8.57 10.27
C GLY A 110 -8.01 -9.69 9.35
N TYR A 111 -8.27 -9.40 8.07
CA TYR A 111 -8.66 -10.41 7.09
C TYR A 111 -7.52 -10.73 6.09
N GLN A 112 -7.03 -11.98 6.14
CA GLN A 112 -5.93 -12.46 5.29
C GLN A 112 -6.26 -13.74 4.51
N VAL A 113 -7.52 -14.21 4.56
CA VAL A 113 -7.91 -15.46 3.89
C VAL A 113 -7.81 -15.30 2.37
N GLY A 114 -7.13 -16.25 1.72
CA GLY A 114 -6.90 -16.24 0.28
C GLY A 114 -5.63 -15.52 -0.16
N ARG A 115 -4.82 -15.01 0.77
CA ARG A 115 -3.49 -14.46 0.51
C ARG A 115 -2.42 -15.55 0.66
N ALA A 116 -1.79 -15.94 -0.44
CA ALA A 116 -0.67 -16.87 -0.45
C ALA A 116 0.63 -16.08 -0.64
N PRO A 117 1.62 -16.17 0.27
CA PRO A 117 2.87 -15.42 0.13
C PRO A 117 3.62 -15.69 -1.18
N GLU A 118 3.42 -16.87 -1.76
CA GLU A 118 3.99 -17.30 -3.03
C GLU A 118 3.17 -16.89 -4.26
N ASP A 119 1.95 -16.37 -4.12
CA ASP A 119 1.04 -15.95 -5.21
C ASP A 119 0.21 -14.77 -4.70
N TYR A 120 0.79 -13.58 -4.79
CA TYR A 120 0.33 -12.39 -4.11
C TYR A 120 0.02 -11.26 -5.12
N PRO A 121 -1.17 -11.29 -5.74
CA PRO A 121 -1.65 -10.16 -6.52
C PRO A 121 -2.05 -9.00 -5.59
N LEU A 122 -1.61 -7.80 -5.95
CA LEU A 122 -2.02 -6.54 -5.33
C LEU A 122 -2.91 -5.77 -6.30
N PHE A 123 -4.15 -5.52 -5.91
CA PHE A 123 -5.15 -4.87 -6.76
C PHE A 123 -5.25 -3.38 -6.46
N LEU A 124 -5.06 -2.56 -7.49
CA LEU A 124 -5.11 -1.10 -7.40
C LEU A 124 -6.14 -0.54 -8.38
N SER A 125 -7.07 0.27 -7.89
CA SER A 125 -7.89 1.13 -8.73
C SER A 125 -7.10 2.39 -9.07
N VAL A 126 -6.97 2.68 -10.37
CA VAL A 126 -6.20 3.82 -10.91
C VAL A 126 -7.03 4.59 -11.94
N ARG A 127 -6.66 5.84 -12.27
CA ARG A 127 -7.34 6.58 -13.34
C ARG A 127 -6.87 6.06 -14.69
N GLU A 128 -7.79 5.89 -15.64
CA GLU A 128 -7.49 5.44 -17.02
C GLU A 128 -6.39 6.28 -17.69
N GLN A 129 -6.39 7.58 -17.44
CA GLN A 129 -5.41 8.54 -17.98
C GLN A 129 -3.98 8.39 -17.41
N ASP A 130 -3.82 7.74 -16.25
CA ASP A 130 -2.53 7.59 -15.56
C ASP A 130 -2.01 6.14 -15.67
N VAL A 131 -2.65 5.27 -16.47
CA VAL A 131 -2.31 3.84 -16.54
C VAL A 131 -0.90 3.61 -17.06
N ASP A 132 -0.51 4.28 -18.14
CA ASP A 132 0.81 4.10 -18.74
C ASP A 132 1.92 4.50 -17.77
N ASP A 133 1.70 5.59 -17.04
CA ASP A 133 2.59 6.08 -15.99
C ASP A 133 2.73 5.07 -14.84
N TRP A 134 1.62 4.47 -14.38
CA TRP A 134 1.65 3.42 -13.36
C TRP A 134 2.38 2.16 -13.82
N VAL A 135 2.21 1.77 -15.09
CA VAL A 135 2.91 0.61 -15.66
C VAL A 135 4.42 0.85 -15.63
N GLU A 136 4.88 1.98 -16.17
CA GLU A 136 6.31 2.34 -16.18
C GLU A 136 6.88 2.42 -14.76
N PHE A 137 6.11 3.02 -13.84
CA PHE A 137 6.48 3.13 -12.44
C PHE A 137 6.72 1.75 -11.81
N PHE A 138 5.75 0.83 -11.84
CA PHE A 138 5.92 -0.48 -11.20
C PHE A 138 6.97 -1.36 -11.89
N GLU A 139 7.09 -1.28 -13.22
CA GLU A 139 8.15 -1.97 -13.96
C GLU A 139 9.54 -1.50 -13.52
N SER A 140 9.70 -0.22 -13.16
CA SER A 140 10.97 0.30 -12.62
C SER A 140 11.38 -0.36 -11.29
N PHE A 141 10.41 -0.85 -10.49
CA PHE A 141 10.63 -1.63 -9.27
C PHE A 141 10.70 -3.14 -9.53
N GLY A 142 10.67 -3.57 -10.81
CA GLY A 142 10.66 -4.98 -11.18
C GLY A 142 9.35 -5.71 -10.82
N LEU A 143 8.27 -4.97 -10.58
CA LEU A 143 6.96 -5.54 -10.23
C LEU A 143 6.15 -5.77 -11.50
N PRO A 144 5.74 -7.01 -11.82
CA PRO A 144 4.98 -7.29 -13.03
C PRO A 144 3.57 -6.71 -12.93
N VAL A 145 3.15 -5.99 -13.97
CA VAL A 145 1.84 -5.35 -14.05
C VAL A 145 0.93 -6.11 -15.00
N ALA A 146 -0.34 -6.24 -14.65
CA ALA A 146 -1.39 -6.66 -15.59
C ALA A 146 -2.71 -5.97 -15.27
N PHE A 147 -3.68 -6.11 -16.18
CA PHE A 147 -5.06 -5.65 -15.98
C PHE A 147 -5.99 -6.75 -15.47
N GLU A 148 -5.53 -8.00 -15.53
CA GLU A 148 -6.18 -9.17 -14.94
C GLU A 148 -5.11 -10.02 -14.23
N ARG A 149 -5.48 -10.60 -13.08
CA ARG A 149 -4.60 -11.50 -12.32
C ARG A 149 -4.10 -12.60 -13.24
N GLN A 150 -2.78 -12.74 -13.34
CA GLN A 150 -2.17 -13.80 -14.11
C GLN A 150 -1.98 -15.03 -13.22
N PRO A 151 -2.10 -16.24 -13.79
CA PRO A 151 -1.73 -17.47 -13.09
C PRO A 151 -0.28 -17.44 -12.59
N ARG A 152 -0.03 -17.98 -11.39
CA ARG A 152 1.30 -17.98 -10.75
C ARG A 152 2.41 -18.61 -11.60
N ASP A 153 2.08 -19.61 -12.42
CA ASP A 153 3.03 -20.30 -13.30
C ASP A 153 3.56 -19.42 -14.45
N ARG A 154 2.91 -18.27 -14.70
CA ARG A 154 3.38 -17.28 -15.68
C ARG A 154 4.26 -16.18 -15.08
N LEU A 155 4.40 -16.15 -13.76
CA LEU A 155 5.17 -15.13 -13.05
C LEU A 155 6.49 -15.71 -12.58
N THR A 156 7.55 -14.90 -12.61
CA THR A 156 8.83 -15.28 -11.99
C THR A 156 8.75 -15.04 -10.48
N GLU A 157 8.30 -13.85 -10.10
CA GLU A 157 8.14 -13.40 -8.72
C GLU A 157 6.74 -13.71 -8.16
N PRO A 158 6.60 -13.79 -6.82
CA PRO A 158 5.30 -14.01 -6.18
C PRO A 158 4.36 -12.81 -6.26
N LEU A 159 4.93 -11.59 -6.33
CA LEU A 159 4.18 -10.34 -6.39
C LEU A 159 3.75 -10.02 -7.82
N GLN A 160 2.51 -9.55 -7.95
CA GLN A 160 1.97 -8.99 -9.19
C GLN A 160 1.11 -7.77 -8.87
N ILE A 161 1.25 -6.68 -9.63
CA ILE A 161 0.31 -5.57 -9.58
C ILE A 161 -0.80 -5.79 -10.60
N VAL A 162 -2.05 -5.69 -10.15
CA VAL A 162 -3.23 -5.77 -11.01
C VAL A 162 -3.92 -4.42 -11.00
N LEU A 163 -3.79 -3.68 -12.10
CA LEU A 163 -4.42 -2.39 -12.28
C LEU A 163 -5.87 -2.56 -12.72
N ASP A 164 -6.76 -1.82 -12.08
CA ASP A 164 -8.19 -1.73 -12.35
C ASP A 164 -8.51 -0.28 -12.77
N PRO A 165 -8.44 0.06 -14.08
CA PRO A 165 -8.58 1.44 -14.55
C PRO A 165 -10.02 1.93 -14.48
N HIS A 166 -10.20 3.17 -14.00
CA HIS A 166 -11.50 3.85 -13.92
C HIS A 166 -11.41 5.28 -14.49
N ARG A 167 -12.52 5.80 -15.02
CA ARG A 167 -12.59 7.19 -15.53
C ARG A 167 -12.38 8.24 -14.43
N SER A 168 -12.85 7.94 -13.24
CA SER A 168 -12.71 8.75 -12.03
C SER A 168 -12.47 7.81 -10.86
N LEU A 169 -11.70 8.27 -9.88
CA LEU A 169 -11.48 7.54 -8.64
C LEU A 169 -12.17 8.28 -7.49
N ASP A 170 -12.86 7.51 -6.66
CA ASP A 170 -13.19 7.92 -5.30
C ASP A 170 -12.27 7.16 -4.35
N ILE A 171 -11.71 7.85 -3.35
CA ILE A 171 -10.63 7.33 -2.50
C ILE A 171 -10.88 7.75 -1.06
N ASP A 172 -11.12 6.75 -0.22
CA ASP A 172 -11.09 6.86 1.23
C ASP A 172 -9.67 6.58 1.76
N HIS A 173 -9.42 6.91 3.03
CA HIS A 173 -8.14 6.65 3.68
C HIS A 173 -8.35 5.91 5.01
N VAL A 174 -7.66 4.79 5.18
CA VAL A 174 -7.65 4.00 6.43
C VAL A 174 -6.22 3.84 6.89
N GLU A 175 -5.89 4.41 8.05
CA GLU A 175 -4.53 4.35 8.64
C GLU A 175 -3.42 4.84 7.67
N GLY A 176 -3.77 5.79 6.79
CA GLY A 176 -2.85 6.35 5.79
C GLY A 176 -2.81 5.60 4.46
N TYR A 177 -3.49 4.46 4.33
CA TYR A 177 -3.61 3.74 3.06
C TYR A 177 -4.78 4.25 2.21
N PRO A 178 -4.57 4.60 0.94
CA PRO A 178 -5.63 4.97 0.02
C PRO A 178 -6.42 3.72 -0.38
N VAL A 179 -7.75 3.76 -0.28
CA VAL A 179 -8.61 2.60 -0.53
C VAL A 179 -9.90 3.03 -1.22
N ILE A 180 -10.50 2.18 -2.05
CA ILE A 180 -11.84 2.45 -2.58
C ILE A 180 -12.87 2.60 -1.44
N PRO A 181 -13.98 3.30 -1.67
CA PRO A 181 -15.01 3.50 -0.66
C PRO A 181 -15.46 2.22 0.02
N ARG A 182 -15.83 2.34 1.30
CA ARG A 182 -16.26 1.19 2.11
C ARG A 182 -17.48 0.49 1.51
N ASP A 183 -18.42 1.26 0.96
CA ASP A 183 -19.64 0.71 0.36
C ASP A 183 -19.32 -0.15 -0.87
N ASP A 184 -18.43 0.34 -1.75
CA ASP A 184 -17.94 -0.42 -2.91
C ASP A 184 -17.19 -1.69 -2.48
N THR A 185 -16.42 -1.60 -1.40
CA THR A 185 -15.74 -2.78 -0.80
C THR A 185 -16.76 -3.80 -0.30
N ILE A 186 -17.82 -3.36 0.38
CA ILE A 186 -18.89 -4.24 0.90
C ILE A 186 -19.67 -4.88 -0.26
N GLU A 187 -19.94 -4.15 -1.33
CA GLU A 187 -20.57 -4.68 -2.54
C GLU A 187 -19.72 -5.82 -3.13
N TYR A 188 -18.42 -5.58 -3.34
CA TYR A 188 -17.47 -6.61 -3.78
C TYR A 188 -17.50 -7.85 -2.87
N MET A 189 -17.49 -7.66 -1.55
CA MET A 189 -17.53 -8.78 -0.60
C MET A 189 -18.85 -9.56 -0.68
N ARG A 190 -19.97 -8.90 -0.96
CA ARG A 190 -21.29 -9.54 -1.14
C ARG A 190 -21.36 -10.36 -2.42
N GLU A 191 -20.80 -9.85 -3.52
CA GLU A 191 -20.68 -10.59 -4.78
C GLU A 191 -19.83 -11.87 -4.61
N HIS A 192 -18.84 -11.81 -3.71
CA HIS A 192 -17.94 -12.90 -3.39
C HIS A 192 -18.17 -13.50 -1.98
N TYR A 193 -19.44 -13.57 -1.55
CA TYR A 193 -19.82 -13.87 -0.16
C TYR A 193 -19.18 -15.13 0.44
N ALA A 194 -19.07 -16.22 -0.33
CA ALA A 194 -18.50 -17.48 0.15
C ALA A 194 -17.05 -17.33 0.66
N GLN A 195 -16.30 -16.38 0.11
CA GLN A 195 -14.96 -16.05 0.56
C GLN A 195 -14.99 -15.05 1.72
N PHE A 196 -15.82 -14.00 1.62
CA PHE A 196 -15.72 -12.83 2.50
C PHE A 196 -16.73 -12.76 3.65
N GLN A 197 -17.50 -13.81 3.91
CA GLN A 197 -18.47 -13.83 5.02
C GLN A 197 -17.83 -13.44 6.37
N SER A 198 -16.63 -13.95 6.68
CA SER A 198 -15.95 -13.63 7.93
C SER A 198 -15.49 -12.17 7.99
N ALA A 199 -15.04 -11.61 6.87
CA ALA A 199 -14.67 -10.21 6.78
C ALA A 199 -15.88 -9.27 6.91
N LEU A 200 -17.03 -9.62 6.31
CA LEU A 200 -18.27 -8.85 6.47
C LEU A 200 -18.67 -8.78 7.94
N ALA A 201 -18.59 -9.91 8.67
CA ALA A 201 -18.86 -9.95 10.10
C ALA A 201 -17.82 -9.17 10.94
N MET A 202 -16.57 -9.04 10.47
CA MET A 202 -15.58 -8.17 11.13
C MET A 202 -15.95 -6.70 10.96
N LEU A 203 -16.30 -6.28 9.74
CA LEU A 203 -16.68 -4.89 9.47
C LEU A 203 -17.92 -4.48 10.28
N ASP A 204 -18.95 -5.34 10.34
CA ASP A 204 -20.18 -5.14 11.13
C ASP A 204 -19.90 -4.88 12.63
N ARG A 205 -18.83 -5.47 13.17
CA ARG A 205 -18.40 -5.25 14.57
C ARG A 205 -17.51 -4.02 14.73
N MET A 206 -16.73 -3.69 13.71
CA MET A 206 -15.76 -2.59 13.76
C MET A 206 -16.43 -1.22 13.57
N TYR A 207 -17.52 -1.18 12.80
CA TYR A 207 -18.19 0.04 12.42
C TYR A 207 -19.65 -0.02 12.85
N GLU A 208 -20.02 0.80 13.84
CA GLU A 208 -21.33 0.76 14.50
C GLU A 208 -22.50 1.15 13.58
N ASP A 209 -22.23 1.70 12.39
CA ASP A 209 -23.19 2.14 11.39
C ASP A 209 -23.51 1.08 10.31
N LEU A 210 -22.84 -0.08 10.38
CA LEU A 210 -23.05 -1.20 9.47
C LEU A 210 -24.09 -2.15 10.09
N ASP A 211 -25.31 -2.16 9.56
CA ASP A 211 -26.34 -3.20 9.84
C ASP A 211 -26.29 -4.26 8.73
N LEU A 212 -25.17 -4.98 8.63
CA LEU A 212 -24.94 -5.94 7.54
C LEU A 212 -25.67 -7.26 7.77
N GLY A 213 -26.21 -7.48 8.98
CA GLY A 213 -27.02 -8.65 9.31
C GLY A 213 -26.26 -9.97 9.25
N VAL A 214 -24.91 -9.95 9.35
CA VAL A 214 -24.06 -11.13 9.21
C VAL A 214 -23.67 -11.67 10.58
N ALA A 215 -24.35 -12.74 11.03
CA ALA A 215 -23.95 -13.46 12.24
C ALA A 215 -22.69 -14.31 11.98
N TYR A 216 -21.62 -14.04 12.73
CA TYR A 216 -20.42 -14.88 12.78
C TYR A 216 -20.79 -16.27 13.31
N GLN A 217 -20.59 -17.31 12.49
CA GLN A 217 -20.60 -18.69 12.97
C GLN A 217 -19.16 -19.19 13.03
N GLU A 218 -18.60 -19.17 14.22
CA GLU A 218 -17.38 -19.90 14.52
C GLU A 218 -17.69 -21.38 14.33
N THR A 219 -17.15 -22.00 13.30
CA THR A 219 -17.26 -23.45 13.16
C THR A 219 -16.39 -24.04 14.26
N GLU A 220 -17.02 -24.42 15.36
CA GLU A 220 -16.41 -25.23 16.42
C GLU A 220 -15.74 -26.44 15.75
N ARG A 221 -14.42 -26.38 15.60
CA ARG A 221 -13.62 -27.56 15.31
C ARG A 221 -13.72 -28.46 16.54
N VAL A 222 -14.68 -29.36 16.50
CA VAL A 222 -14.76 -30.53 17.37
C VAL A 222 -13.43 -31.26 17.28
N GLN A 223 -12.64 -31.19 18.35
CA GLN A 223 -11.53 -32.10 18.55
C GLN A 223 -12.12 -33.50 18.77
N SER A 224 -11.75 -34.44 17.90
CA SER A 224 -11.89 -35.88 18.15
C SER A 224 -10.60 -36.58 17.79
#